data_AF-A0A379URA2-F1
#
_entry.id   AF-A0A379URA2-F1
#
_cell.length_a   1.000
_cell.length_b   1.000
_cell.length_c   1.000
_cell.angle_alpha   90.00
_cell.angle_beta   90.00
_cell.angle_gamma   90.00
#
_symmetry.space_group_name_H-M   'P 1'
#
loop_
_entity.id
_entity.type
_entity.pdbx_description
1 polymer ?
#
loop_
_entity_poly.entity_id
_entity_poly.type
_entity_poly.pdbx_seq_one_letter_code
_entity_poly.pdbx_strand_id
1 'polypeptide(L)'
;MDSTDASLIAAALREAQEEVAIPPQAVEVIGVLPPVDSVTGFQVTPVVGIIPPNLPWRASEDEVSAVFEMPLAQALQLGRYHPLDVYRRGNSHRVWLSWYEHYFVWGMTANILRELALQIGVKP
;
A
#
# COMPACT_ATOMS: atom_id res chain seq x y z
N MET A 1 -1.24 13.89 -5.30
CA MET A 1 -1.74 15.00 -4.47
C MET A 1 -2.22 16.06 -5.43
N ASP A 2 -3.51 16.34 -5.41
CA ASP A 2 -4.08 17.46 -6.13
C ASP A 2 -3.74 18.77 -5.40
N SER A 3 -3.69 19.86 -6.15
CA SER A 3 -3.59 21.24 -5.67
C SER A 3 -4.64 21.61 -4.61
N THR A 4 -5.76 20.89 -4.57
CA THR A 4 -6.86 21.09 -3.62
C THR A 4 -6.67 20.34 -2.30
N ASP A 5 -5.74 19.38 -2.24
CA ASP A 5 -5.49 18.59 -1.04
C ASP A 5 -4.75 19.44 0.00
N ALA A 6 -5.25 19.49 1.23
CA ALA A 6 -4.61 20.25 2.32
C ALA A 6 -3.34 19.57 2.87
N SER A 7 -3.18 18.27 2.63
CA SER A 7 -2.03 17.47 3.07
C SER A 7 -1.95 16.13 2.33
N LEU A 8 -0.83 15.41 2.48
CA LEU A 8 -0.68 14.03 1.97
C LEU A 8 -1.71 13.06 2.60
N ILE A 9 -2.09 13.28 3.86
CA ILE A 9 -3.12 12.50 4.53
C ILE A 9 -4.49 12.79 3.92
N ALA A 10 -4.81 14.05 3.68
CA ALA A 10 -6.06 14.44 3.04
C ALA A 10 -6.17 13.83 1.62
N ALA A 11 -5.09 13.84 0.85
CA ALA A 11 -5.02 13.18 -0.44
C ALA A 11 -5.32 11.68 -0.32
N ALA A 12 -4.62 10.96 0.56
CA ALA A 12 -4.82 9.52 0.74
C ALA A 12 -6.26 9.15 1.16
N LEU A 13 -6.87 9.95 2.04
CA LEU A 13 -8.26 9.74 2.45
C LEU A 13 -9.26 10.04 1.32
N ARG A 14 -9.01 11.08 0.52
CA ARG A 14 -9.84 11.39 -0.66
C ARG A 14 -9.77 10.28 -1.69
N GLU A 15 -8.57 9.83 -2.07
CA GLU A 15 -8.42 8.72 -3.04
C GLU A 15 -9.08 7.44 -2.52
N ALA A 16 -8.92 7.10 -1.23
CA ALA A 16 -9.59 5.93 -0.65
C ALA A 16 -11.13 6.03 -0.68
N GLN A 17 -11.66 7.25 -0.58
CA GLN A 17 -13.09 7.48 -0.75
C GLN A 17 -13.52 7.33 -2.21
N GLU A 18 -12.75 7.85 -3.16
CA GLU A 18 -13.06 7.80 -4.58
C GLU A 18 -12.93 6.38 -5.15
N GLU A 19 -11.85 5.67 -4.83
CA GLU A 19 -11.51 4.36 -5.41
C GLU A 19 -12.27 3.20 -4.76
N VAL A 20 -12.47 3.22 -3.43
CA VAL A 20 -13.04 2.09 -2.68
C VAL A 20 -14.18 2.48 -1.73
N ALA A 21 -14.70 3.70 -1.82
CA ALA A 21 -15.83 4.21 -1.05
C ALA A 21 -15.63 4.23 0.47
N ILE A 22 -14.38 4.28 0.95
CA ILE A 22 -14.08 4.39 2.39
C ILE A 22 -14.25 5.85 2.84
N PRO A 23 -15.21 6.17 3.74
CA PRO A 23 -15.40 7.55 4.18
C PRO A 23 -14.21 8.03 5.02
N PRO A 24 -13.68 9.25 4.78
CA PRO A 24 -12.53 9.78 5.54
C PRO A 24 -12.75 9.78 7.06
N GLN A 25 -13.99 9.99 7.51
CA GLN A 25 -14.34 10.04 8.94
C GLN A 25 -14.37 8.67 9.61
N ALA A 26 -14.37 7.59 8.82
CA ALA A 26 -14.30 6.22 9.32
C ALA A 26 -12.86 5.73 9.52
N VAL A 27 -11.85 6.49 9.07
CA VAL A 27 -10.45 6.10 9.14
C VAL A 27 -9.78 6.74 10.35
N GLU A 28 -9.31 5.92 11.28
CA GLU A 28 -8.37 6.36 12.31
C GLU A 28 -6.95 6.32 11.74
N VAL A 29 -6.39 7.47 11.37
CA VAL A 29 -5.01 7.55 10.87
C VAL A 29 -4.04 7.39 12.04
N ILE A 30 -3.21 6.35 11.99
CA ILE A 30 -2.25 6.00 13.05
C ILE A 30 -0.82 6.43 12.74
N GLY A 31 -0.52 6.78 11.48
CA GLY A 31 0.80 7.26 11.11
C GLY A 31 1.04 7.31 9.62
N VAL A 32 2.26 7.72 9.28
CA VAL A 32 2.76 7.84 7.91
C VAL A 32 4.09 7.11 7.84
N LEU A 33 4.24 6.23 6.85
CA LEU A 33 5.50 5.52 6.60
C LEU A 33 6.47 6.43 5.82
N PRO A 34 7.79 6.16 5.88
CA PRO A 34 8.75 6.85 5.03
C PRO A 34 8.35 6.82 3.55
N PRO A 35 8.59 7.90 2.79
CA PRO A 35 8.29 7.93 1.37
C PRO A 35 9.03 6.83 0.60
N VAL A 36 8.35 6.26 -0.40
CA VAL A 36 8.89 5.24 -1.29
C VAL A 36 9.01 5.85 -2.68
N ASP A 37 10.21 5.83 -3.24
CA ASP A 37 10.44 6.27 -4.61
C ASP A 37 10.09 5.13 -5.58
N SER A 38 9.24 5.45 -6.55
CA SER A 38 8.95 4.57 -7.67
C SER A 38 10.12 4.56 -8.66
N VAL A 39 10.22 3.47 -9.43
CA VAL A 39 11.21 3.34 -10.52
C VAL A 39 11.05 4.38 -11.64
N THR A 40 9.92 5.08 -11.69
CA THR A 40 9.61 6.13 -12.67
C THR A 40 9.82 7.56 -12.14
N GLY A 41 10.28 7.72 -10.89
CA GLY A 41 10.63 9.01 -10.31
C GLY A 41 9.50 9.72 -9.55
N PHE A 42 8.34 9.07 -9.39
CA PHE A 42 7.32 9.54 -8.43
C PHE A 42 7.67 9.09 -7.03
N GLN A 43 7.41 9.96 -6.05
CA GLN A 43 7.52 9.64 -4.64
C GLN A 43 6.12 9.43 -4.06
N VAL A 44 5.93 8.30 -3.36
CA VAL A 44 4.65 7.94 -2.74
C VAL A 44 4.85 7.87 -1.23
N THR A 45 3.98 8.56 -0.50
CA THR A 45 4.01 8.59 0.96
C THR A 45 2.85 7.76 1.52
N PRO A 46 3.09 6.57 2.07
CA PRO A 46 2.02 5.70 2.55
C PRO A 46 1.45 6.20 3.87
N VAL A 47 0.12 6.29 3.94
CA VAL A 47 -0.61 6.63 5.16
C VAL A 47 -1.25 5.37 5.71
N VAL A 48 -1.07 5.11 7.01
CA VAL A 48 -1.62 3.93 7.68
C VAL A 48 -2.84 4.34 8.48
N GLY A 49 -3.97 3.71 8.20
CA GLY A 49 -5.24 3.94 8.88
C GLY A 49 -5.90 2.64 9.32
N ILE A 50 -6.66 2.72 10.41
CA ILE A 50 -7.52 1.65 10.91
C ILE A 50 -8.97 1.99 10.54
N ILE A 51 -9.70 1.00 10.04
CA ILE A 51 -11.14 1.13 9.73
C ILE A 51 -11.97 0.21 10.63
N PRO A 52 -13.24 0.52 10.90
CA PRO A 52 -14.14 -0.34 11.64
C PRO A 52 -14.26 -1.72 10.98
N PRO A 53 -14.40 -2.80 11.78
CA PRO A 53 -14.71 -4.11 11.22
C PRO A 53 -16.05 -4.04 10.47
N ASN A 54 -16.13 -4.68 9.31
CA ASN A 54 -17.31 -4.71 8.44
C ASN A 54 -17.74 -3.37 7.85
N LEU A 55 -16.86 -2.36 7.78
CA LEU A 55 -17.13 -1.17 6.99
C LEU A 55 -17.41 -1.61 5.54
N PRO A 56 -18.56 -1.27 4.92
CA PRO A 56 -18.78 -1.61 3.53
C PRO A 56 -17.87 -0.76 2.63
N TRP A 57 -17.02 -1.41 1.84
CA TRP A 57 -16.28 -0.78 0.74
C TRP A 57 -16.82 -1.26 -0.61
N ARG A 58 -16.66 -0.42 -1.63
CA ARG A 58 -17.08 -0.72 -3.00
C ARG A 58 -16.05 -0.15 -3.97
N ALA A 59 -15.51 -1.00 -4.83
CA ALA A 59 -14.67 -0.59 -5.94
C ALA A 59 -15.40 0.41 -6.85
N SER A 60 -14.72 1.49 -7.20
CA SER A 60 -15.05 2.29 -8.38
C SER A 60 -14.79 1.45 -9.63
N GLU A 61 -15.82 1.18 -10.43
CA GLU A 61 -15.71 0.33 -11.62
C GLU A 61 -14.77 0.89 -12.69
N ASP A 62 -14.60 2.22 -12.71
CA ASP A 62 -13.76 2.91 -13.69
C ASP A 62 -12.25 2.78 -13.39
N GLU A 63 -11.89 2.50 -12.12
CA GLU A 63 -10.50 2.55 -11.65
C GLU A 63 -10.03 1.26 -10.95
N VAL A 64 -10.94 0.51 -10.34
CA VAL A 64 -10.62 -0.64 -9.48
C VAL A 64 -11.31 -1.91 -10.00
N SER A 65 -10.50 -2.83 -10.53
CA SER A 65 -11.00 -4.12 -11.05
C SER A 65 -11.35 -5.15 -9.97
N ALA A 66 -10.74 -5.05 -8.79
CA ALA A 66 -10.97 -5.97 -7.69
C ALA A 66 -10.51 -5.37 -6.35
N VAL A 67 -11.19 -5.76 -5.27
CA VAL A 67 -10.80 -5.47 -3.89
C VAL A 67 -10.73 -6.80 -3.15
N PHE A 68 -9.67 -7.00 -2.37
CA PHE A 68 -9.49 -8.18 -1.54
C PHE A 68 -8.80 -7.79 -0.23
N GLU A 69 -8.98 -8.63 0.78
CA GLU A 69 -8.33 -8.47 2.08
C GLU A 69 -7.29 -9.55 2.30
N MET A 70 -6.16 -9.16 2.89
CA MET A 70 -5.14 -10.09 3.37
C MET A 70 -5.08 -10.00 4.89
N PRO A 71 -5.11 -11.13 5.64
CA PRO A 71 -4.90 -11.11 7.08
C PRO A 71 -3.60 -10.38 7.42
N LEU A 72 -3.66 -9.40 8.32
CA LEU A 72 -2.49 -8.58 8.68
C LEU A 72 -1.30 -9.45 9.12
N ALA A 73 -1.55 -10.49 9.93
CA ALA A 73 -0.52 -11.43 10.37
C ALA A 73 0.21 -12.10 9.19
N GLN A 74 -0.47 -12.32 8.06
CA GLN A 74 0.17 -12.79 6.83
C GLN A 74 0.98 -11.68 6.16
N ALA A 75 0.40 -10.49 5.96
CA ALA A 75 1.12 -9.36 5.37
C ALA A 75 2.43 -9.03 6.10
N LEU A 76 2.50 -9.26 7.42
CA LEU A 76 3.70 -9.00 8.22
C LEU A 76 4.76 -10.12 8.21
N GLN A 77 4.51 -11.24 7.53
CA GLN A 77 5.49 -12.31 7.40
C GLN A 77 6.55 -11.95 6.35
N LEU A 78 7.71 -11.47 6.81
CA LEU A 78 8.84 -11.08 5.92
C LEU A 78 9.25 -12.19 4.93
N GLY A 79 9.12 -13.46 5.32
CA GLY A 79 9.46 -14.61 4.48
C GLY A 79 8.61 -14.77 3.20
N ARG A 80 7.47 -14.07 3.09
CA ARG A 80 6.63 -14.11 1.89
C ARG A 80 7.11 -13.19 0.76
N TYR A 81 8.02 -12.27 1.07
CA TYR A 81 8.53 -11.28 0.12
C TYR A 81 9.82 -11.79 -0.52
N HIS A 82 9.73 -12.19 -1.77
CA HIS A 82 10.86 -12.69 -2.55
C HIS A 82 11.49 -11.54 -3.36
N PRO A 83 12.83 -11.34 -3.28
CA PRO A 83 13.48 -10.30 -4.05
C PRO A 83 13.62 -10.72 -5.53
N LEU A 84 13.45 -9.75 -6.41
CA LEU A 84 13.82 -9.86 -7.82
C LEU A 84 14.67 -8.63 -8.20
N ASP A 85 15.88 -8.87 -8.68
CA ASP A 85 16.75 -7.81 -9.18
C ASP A 85 16.42 -7.54 -10.65
N VAL A 86 16.04 -6.30 -10.95
CA VAL A 86 15.64 -5.85 -12.29
C VAL A 86 16.67 -4.85 -12.81
N TYR A 87 17.27 -5.18 -13.94
CA TYR A 87 18.22 -4.30 -14.62
C TYR A 87 17.49 -3.39 -15.60
N ARG A 88 17.57 -2.06 -15.40
CA ARG A 88 17.04 -1.06 -16.34
C ARG A 88 18.01 0.11 -16.45
N ARG A 89 18.28 0.55 -17.69
CA ARG A 89 19.11 1.74 -17.99
C ARG A 89 20.48 1.74 -17.29
N GLY A 90 21.10 0.57 -17.13
CA GLY A 90 22.40 0.41 -16.47
C GLY A 90 22.36 0.34 -14.94
N ASN A 91 21.18 0.49 -14.32
CA ASN A 91 20.99 0.40 -12.87
C ASN A 91 20.27 -0.90 -12.49
N SER A 92 20.67 -1.49 -11.37
CA SER A 92 19.98 -2.62 -10.75
C SER A 92 19.01 -2.11 -9.70
N HIS A 93 17.74 -2.45 -9.84
CA HIS A 93 16.68 -2.13 -8.88
C HIS A 93 16.12 -3.42 -8.30
N ARG A 94 16.08 -3.54 -6.97
CA ARG A 94 15.42 -4.65 -6.30
C ARG A 94 13.94 -4.36 -6.14
N VAL A 95 13.10 -5.28 -6.61
CA VAL A 95 11.66 -5.28 -6.35
C VAL A 95 11.29 -6.48 -5.48
N TRP A 96 10.18 -6.38 -4.77
CA TRP A 96 9.66 -7.46 -3.92
C TRP A 96 8.42 -8.06 -4.56
N LEU A 97 8.33 -9.37 -4.49
CA LEU A 97 7.23 -10.18 -5.02
C LEU A 97 6.58 -10.97 -3.90
N SER A 98 5.26 -11.01 -3.87
CA SER A 98 4.47 -11.80 -2.92
C SER A 98 3.23 -12.33 -3.62
N TRP A 99 2.87 -13.57 -3.35
CA TRP A 99 1.59 -14.14 -3.77
C TRP A 99 0.64 -14.20 -2.58
N TYR A 100 -0.62 -13.87 -2.83
CA TYR A 100 -1.71 -14.10 -1.89
C TYR A 100 -2.90 -14.65 -2.65
N GLU A 101 -3.21 -15.92 -2.39
CA GLU A 101 -4.13 -16.69 -3.24
C GLU A 101 -3.72 -16.61 -4.72
N HIS A 102 -4.58 -16.04 -5.56
CA HIS A 102 -4.33 -15.81 -6.99
C HIS A 102 -3.84 -14.39 -7.30
N TYR A 103 -3.73 -13.51 -6.30
CA TYR A 103 -3.24 -12.15 -6.46
C TYR A 103 -1.72 -12.09 -6.41
N PHE A 104 -1.13 -11.53 -7.47
CA PHE A 104 0.28 -11.23 -7.54
C PHE A 104 0.55 -9.80 -7.03
N VAL A 105 1.09 -9.68 -5.83
CA VAL A 105 1.44 -8.41 -5.19
C VAL A 105 2.92 -8.13 -5.44
N TRP A 106 3.23 -7.04 -6.13
CA TRP A 106 4.60 -6.74 -6.53
C TRP A 106 4.90 -5.23 -6.55
N GLY A 107 6.17 -4.89 -6.74
CA GLY A 107 6.59 -3.51 -6.93
C GLY A 107 6.38 -2.66 -5.67
N MET A 108 5.77 -1.48 -5.84
CA MET A 108 5.62 -0.50 -4.76
C MET A 108 4.72 -1.01 -3.63
N THR A 109 3.60 -1.66 -3.94
CA THR A 109 2.68 -2.21 -2.93
C THR A 109 3.36 -3.26 -2.07
N ALA A 110 4.08 -4.21 -2.70
CA ALA A 110 4.84 -5.21 -1.95
C ALA A 110 5.93 -4.57 -1.08
N ASN A 111 6.59 -3.51 -1.57
CA ASN A 111 7.58 -2.78 -0.81
C ASN A 111 6.96 -2.09 0.42
N ILE A 112 5.84 -1.37 0.26
CA ILE A 112 5.15 -0.69 1.37
C ILE A 112 4.75 -1.69 2.46
N LEU A 113 4.16 -2.84 2.08
CA LEU A 113 3.76 -3.87 3.05
C LEU A 113 4.97 -4.47 3.77
N ARG A 114 6.07 -4.72 3.04
CA ARG A 114 7.32 -5.23 3.63
C ARG A 114 7.97 -4.22 4.56
N GLU A 115 7.98 -2.93 4.22
CA GLU A 115 8.51 -1.88 5.09
C GLU A 115 7.67 -1.71 6.36
N LEU A 116 6.34 -1.80 6.25
CA LEU A 116 5.48 -1.90 7.42
C LEU A 116 5.89 -3.11 8.28
N ALA A 117 6.02 -4.30 7.68
CA ALA A 117 6.45 -5.52 8.37
C ALA A 117 7.82 -5.39 9.06
N LEU A 118 8.77 -4.65 8.50
CA LEU A 118 10.06 -4.38 9.15
C LEU A 118 9.94 -3.45 10.37
N GLN A 119 8.97 -2.53 10.37
CA GLN A 119 8.75 -1.60 11.48
C GLN A 119 7.98 -2.24 12.63
N ILE A 120 6.97 -3.07 12.34
CA ILE A 120 6.07 -3.64 13.37
C ILE A 120 6.29 -5.13 13.63
N GLY A 121 6.96 -5.84 12.73
CA GLY A 121 7.24 -7.27 12.87
C GLY A 121 8.09 -7.53 14.10
N VAL A 122 7.69 -8.54 14.88
CA VAL A 122 8.53 -9.09 15.94
C VAL A 122 9.83 -9.54 15.27
N LYS A 123 10.95 -8.90 15.62
CA LYS A 123 12.26 -9.42 15.23
C LYS A 123 12.34 -10.87 15.72
N PRO A 124 12.76 -11.83 14.87
CA PRO A 124 12.89 -13.21 15.28
C PRO A 124 13.80 -13.35 16.51
#